data_AF-A0A6I9N8U4-F1
#
_entry.id   AF-A0A6I9N8U4-F1
#
_cell.length_a   1.000
_cell.length_b   1.000
_cell.length_c   1.000
_cell.angle_alpha   90.00
_cell.angle_beta   90.00
_cell.angle_gamma   90.00
#
_symmetry.space_group_name_H-M   'P 1'
#
loop_
_entity.id
_entity.type
_entity.pdbx_description
1 polymer ?
#
loop_
_entity_poly.entity_id
_entity_poly.type
_entity_poly.pdbx_seq_one_letter_code
_entity_poly.pdbx_strand_id
1 'polypeptide(L)'
;MLHLTAGHVGSLVARRATVALTTSSARMASHGHEVSEAVDMSKPMYWDRREIPLPDKRYKDILTPADKSLKEKEKGPWGQLSNEEKLALYRLSFCQTYPEMNQSSSEWKTVVAGVLYCIGLTGLVIIWQTAYVSPPAHIPSLSPATDSF
;
A
#
# COMPACT_ATOMS: atom_id res chain seq x y z
N MET A 1 36.72 -54.47 29.51
CA MET A 1 36.01 -54.34 28.22
C MET A 1 36.52 -53.09 27.54
N LEU A 2 37.36 -53.24 26.51
CA LEU A 2 37.90 -52.13 25.73
C LEU A 2 37.43 -52.34 24.29
N HIS A 3 36.50 -51.52 23.82
CA HIS A 3 36.10 -51.49 22.42
C HIS A 3 36.72 -50.25 21.76
N LEU A 4 37.76 -50.50 20.95
CA LEU A 4 38.28 -49.55 19.98
C LEU A 4 37.27 -49.44 18.82
N THR A 5 36.74 -48.25 18.56
CA THR A 5 35.99 -47.97 17.34
C THR A 5 36.89 -47.25 16.34
N ALA A 6 37.19 -47.93 15.23
CA ALA A 6 37.95 -47.42 14.11
C ALA A 6 37.25 -46.24 13.43
N GLY A 7 37.99 -45.15 13.21
CA GLY A 7 37.54 -44.01 12.42
C GLY A 7 37.61 -44.31 10.93
N HIS A 8 36.48 -44.15 10.23
CA HIS A 8 36.44 -44.10 8.77
C HIS A 8 36.52 -42.64 8.31
N VAL A 9 37.61 -42.30 7.62
CA VAL A 9 37.81 -41.03 6.92
C VAL A 9 37.09 -41.10 5.57
N GLY A 10 35.98 -40.37 5.45
CA GLY A 10 35.21 -40.21 4.22
C GLY A 10 35.58 -38.93 3.49
N SER A 11 36.06 -39.07 2.26
CA SER A 11 36.53 -38.05 1.32
C SER A 11 35.52 -36.92 1.04
N LEU A 12 35.97 -35.66 1.11
CA LEU A 12 35.23 -34.48 0.68
C LEU A 12 35.33 -34.33 -0.84
N VAL A 13 34.27 -34.70 -1.55
CA VAL A 13 34.10 -34.37 -2.98
C VAL A 13 33.69 -32.91 -3.10
N ALA A 14 34.64 -32.06 -3.51
CA ALA A 14 34.40 -30.67 -3.87
C ALA A 14 33.55 -30.60 -5.16
N ARG A 15 32.26 -30.30 -5.02
CA ARG A 15 31.41 -29.91 -6.17
C ARG A 15 31.67 -28.44 -6.52
N ARG A 16 32.37 -28.20 -7.62
CA ARG A 16 32.42 -26.87 -8.26
C ARG A 16 31.02 -26.54 -8.77
N ALA A 17 30.35 -25.58 -8.13
CA ALA A 17 29.12 -24.98 -8.63
C ALA A 17 29.48 -23.91 -9.66
N THR A 18 29.33 -24.22 -10.94
CA THR A 18 29.40 -23.24 -12.02
C THR A 18 28.12 -22.41 -11.97
N VAL A 19 28.22 -21.15 -11.52
CA VAL A 19 27.11 -20.18 -11.57
C VAL A 19 26.86 -19.85 -13.04
N ALA A 20 25.80 -20.41 -13.61
CA ALA A 20 25.30 -19.99 -14.91
C ALA A 20 24.54 -18.66 -14.72
N LEU A 21 25.17 -17.55 -15.07
CA LEU A 21 24.52 -16.25 -15.21
C LEU A 21 23.54 -16.32 -16.39
N THR A 22 22.28 -16.62 -16.11
CA THR A 22 21.20 -16.47 -17.09
C THR A 22 20.85 -14.99 -17.16
N THR A 23 21.30 -14.33 -18.23
CA THR A 23 20.87 -12.97 -18.57
C THR A 23 19.42 -13.04 -19.05
N SER A 24 18.47 -12.85 -18.14
CA SER A 24 17.07 -12.66 -18.50
C SER A 24 16.94 -11.41 -19.36
N SER A 25 16.76 -11.60 -20.67
CA SER A 25 16.36 -10.53 -21.58
C SER A 25 14.92 -10.12 -21.25
N ALA A 26 14.78 -9.03 -20.49
CA ALA A 26 13.50 -8.41 -20.24
C ALA A 26 13.01 -7.79 -21.56
N ARG A 27 11.95 -8.36 -22.14
CA ARG A 27 11.22 -7.71 -23.23
C ARG A 27 10.53 -6.49 -22.64
N MET A 28 10.95 -5.29 -23.07
CA MET A 28 10.23 -4.06 -22.75
C MET A 28 8.84 -4.15 -23.38
N ALA A 29 7.80 -4.12 -22.55
CA ALA A 29 6.44 -3.94 -23.04
C ALA A 29 6.34 -2.53 -23.63
N SER A 30 5.95 -2.40 -24.91
CA SER A 30 5.62 -1.10 -25.46
C SER A 30 4.33 -0.64 -24.80
N HIS A 31 4.45 0.24 -23.81
CA HIS A 31 3.29 0.94 -23.27
C HIS A 31 2.77 1.87 -24.37
N GLY A 32 1.64 1.50 -24.98
CA GLY A 32 0.88 2.41 -25.83
C GLY A 32 0.52 3.64 -25.02
N HIS A 33 0.80 4.82 -25.56
CA HIS A 33 0.50 6.10 -24.92
C HIS A 33 -0.99 6.40 -25.08
N GLU A 34 -1.84 5.70 -24.34
CA GLU A 34 -3.23 6.09 -24.17
C GLU A 34 -3.27 7.27 -23.20
N VAL A 35 -3.35 8.48 -23.76
CA VAL A 35 -3.54 9.71 -22.99
C VAL A 35 -5.01 9.74 -22.58
N SER A 36 -5.26 9.58 -21.28
CA SER A 36 -6.58 9.90 -20.72
C SER A 36 -6.88 11.36 -21.01
N GLU A 37 -8.04 11.61 -21.64
CA GLU A 37 -8.49 12.99 -21.89
C GLU A 37 -8.50 13.79 -20.59
N ALA A 38 -7.97 15.02 -20.64
CA ALA A 38 -8.01 15.91 -19.51
C ALA A 38 -9.46 16.22 -19.14
N VAL A 39 -9.82 15.98 -17.88
CA VAL A 39 -11.18 16.21 -17.38
C VAL A 39 -11.47 17.71 -17.36
N ASP A 40 -12.59 18.10 -17.96
CA ASP A 40 -13.10 19.48 -17.93
C ASP A 40 -13.62 19.83 -16.53
N MET A 41 -12.81 20.55 -15.76
CA MET A 41 -13.11 20.95 -14.38
C MET A 41 -14.14 22.08 -14.26
N SER A 42 -14.61 22.66 -15.38
CA SER A 42 -15.65 23.70 -15.34
C SER A 42 -17.06 23.14 -15.12
N LYS A 43 -17.24 21.82 -15.29
CA LYS A 43 -18.52 21.13 -15.14
C LYS A 43 -18.62 20.43 -13.79
N PRO A 44 -19.84 20.21 -13.27
CA PRO A 44 -20.02 19.45 -12.03
C PRO A 44 -19.41 18.06 -12.15
N MET A 45 -18.67 17.66 -11.11
CA MET A 45 -18.03 16.35 -11.00
C MET A 45 -18.85 15.45 -10.06
N TYR A 46 -18.93 14.16 -10.37
CA TYR A 46 -19.49 13.18 -9.45
C TYR A 46 -18.59 13.02 -8.22
N TRP A 47 -19.17 12.97 -7.03
CA TRP A 47 -18.47 12.59 -5.79
C TRP A 47 -19.42 11.92 -4.80
N ASP A 48 -18.98 10.82 -4.21
CA ASP A 48 -19.69 10.19 -3.09
C ASP A 48 -19.41 10.98 -1.80
N ARG A 49 -20.39 11.75 -1.34
CA ARG A 49 -20.29 12.62 -0.16
C ARG A 49 -21.47 12.37 0.77
N ARG A 50 -21.20 12.31 2.07
CA ARG A 50 -22.26 12.00 3.07
C ARG A 50 -23.15 13.20 3.31
N GLU A 51 -22.53 14.38 3.27
CA GLU A 51 -23.13 15.69 3.43
C GLU A 51 -23.98 16.12 2.22
N ILE A 52 -23.68 15.59 1.03
CA ILE A 52 -24.42 15.85 -0.20
C ILE A 52 -24.92 14.51 -0.74
N PRO A 53 -26.04 13.97 -0.20
CA PRO A 53 -26.58 12.66 -0.61
C PRO A 53 -26.94 12.57 -2.09
N LEU A 54 -27.23 13.71 -2.71
CA LEU A 54 -27.67 13.82 -4.10
C LEU A 54 -26.67 14.68 -4.87
N PRO A 55 -25.67 14.07 -5.52
CA PRO A 55 -24.68 14.82 -6.30
C PRO A 55 -25.31 15.42 -7.55
N ASP A 56 -24.77 16.56 -8.01
CA ASP A 56 -25.27 17.32 -9.17
C ASP A 56 -25.17 16.54 -10.49
N LYS A 57 -24.26 15.56 -10.53
CA LYS A 57 -24.01 14.67 -11.65
C LYS A 57 -24.24 13.23 -11.21
N ARG A 58 -24.67 12.35 -12.12
CA ARG A 58 -24.78 10.90 -11.87
C ARG A 58 -23.43 10.21 -12.03
N TYR A 59 -23.29 9.02 -11.46
CA TYR A 59 -22.05 8.26 -11.56
C TYR A 59 -21.70 7.87 -13.01
N LYS A 60 -22.64 7.29 -13.77
CA LYS A 60 -22.40 6.96 -15.19
C LYS A 60 -23.03 7.98 -16.13
N ASP A 61 -22.20 8.53 -17.01
CA ASP A 61 -22.64 9.41 -18.09
C ASP A 61 -23.04 8.64 -19.35
N ILE A 62 -22.25 7.62 -19.70
CA ILE A 62 -22.43 6.83 -20.92
C ILE A 62 -23.23 5.58 -20.56
N LEU A 63 -24.46 5.53 -21.06
CA LEU A 63 -25.38 4.41 -20.82
C LEU A 63 -25.28 3.38 -21.95
N THR A 64 -25.12 2.12 -21.57
CA THR A 64 -25.25 0.99 -22.49
C THR A 64 -26.70 0.85 -22.98
N PRO A 65 -26.97 0.11 -24.07
CA PRO A 65 -28.35 -0.14 -24.52
C PRO A 65 -29.24 -0.76 -23.44
N ALA A 66 -28.67 -1.63 -22.59
CA ALA A 66 -29.36 -2.23 -21.45
C ALA A 66 -29.68 -1.20 -20.37
N ASP A 67 -28.74 -0.29 -20.06
CA ASP A 67 -29.01 0.80 -19.10
C ASP A 67 -30.11 1.73 -19.61
N LYS A 68 -30.14 2.01 -20.92
CA LYS A 68 -31.19 2.83 -21.55
C LYS A 68 -32.57 2.16 -21.45
N SER A 69 -32.67 0.86 -21.72
CA SER A 69 -33.94 0.14 -21.58
C SER A 69 -34.38 0.07 -20.12
N LEU A 70 -33.44 -0.07 -19.18
CA LEU A 70 -33.72 -0.01 -17.75
C LEU A 70 -34.21 1.38 -17.31
N LYS A 71 -33.64 2.46 -17.85
CA LYS A 71 -34.11 3.84 -17.64
C LYS A 71 -35.51 4.10 -18.19
N GLU A 72 -35.90 3.44 -19.28
CA GLU A 72 -37.29 3.48 -19.75
C GLU A 72 -38.24 2.74 -18.80
N LYS A 73 -37.83 1.57 -18.28
CA LYS A 73 -38.59 0.84 -17.25
C LYS A 73 -38.73 1.62 -15.94
N GLU A 74 -37.72 2.41 -15.55
CA GLU A 74 -37.73 3.25 -14.34
C GLU A 74 -38.91 4.24 -14.30
N LYS A 75 -39.40 4.68 -15.47
CA LYS A 75 -40.56 5.59 -15.59
C LYS A 75 -41.89 4.92 -15.20
N GLY A 76 -41.94 3.59 -15.19
CA GLY A 76 -43.11 2.79 -14.82
C GLY A 76 -43.23 2.54 -13.30
N PRO A 77 -44.17 1.70 -12.87
CA PRO A 77 -44.35 1.36 -11.46
C PRO A 77 -43.22 0.49 -10.92
N TRP A 78 -42.59 0.93 -9.83
CA TRP A 78 -41.44 0.23 -9.22
C TRP A 78 -41.78 -1.11 -8.55
N GLY A 79 -43.06 -1.44 -8.42
CA GLY A 79 -43.51 -2.77 -8.01
C GLY A 79 -43.22 -3.86 -9.05
N GLN A 80 -43.06 -3.48 -10.33
CA GLN A 80 -42.74 -4.42 -11.42
C GLN A 80 -41.23 -4.61 -11.64
N LEU A 81 -40.40 -3.80 -10.99
CA LEU A 81 -38.95 -3.95 -11.06
C LEU A 81 -38.46 -5.04 -10.11
N SER A 82 -37.57 -5.89 -10.62
CA SER A 82 -36.84 -6.86 -9.79
C SER A 82 -35.89 -6.14 -8.82
N ASN A 83 -35.45 -6.84 -7.77
CA ASN A 83 -34.46 -6.28 -6.84
C ASN A 83 -33.13 -5.98 -7.53
N GLU A 84 -32.75 -6.79 -8.52
CA GLU A 84 -31.55 -6.60 -9.32
C GLU A 84 -31.65 -5.35 -10.22
N GLU A 85 -32.82 -5.12 -10.83
CA GLU A 85 -33.08 -3.94 -11.65
C GLU A 85 -33.02 -2.65 -10.80
N LYS A 86 -33.56 -2.69 -9.58
CA LYS A 86 -33.45 -1.57 -8.62
C LYS A 86 -31.99 -1.32 -8.22
N LEU A 87 -31.23 -2.37 -7.95
CA LEU A 87 -29.81 -2.25 -7.62
C LEU A 87 -28.99 -1.74 -8.80
N ALA A 88 -29.31 -2.16 -10.02
CA ALA A 88 -28.68 -1.65 -11.23
C ALA A 88 -28.97 -0.16 -11.44
N LEU A 89 -30.21 0.30 -11.22
CA LEU A 89 -30.56 1.72 -11.22
C LEU A 89 -29.80 2.51 -10.15
N TYR A 90 -29.61 1.92 -8.96
CA TYR A 90 -28.78 2.51 -7.91
C TYR A 90 -27.34 2.68 -8.39
N ARG A 91 -26.69 1.61 -8.88
CA ARG A 91 -25.29 1.63 -9.38
C ARG A 91 -25.09 2.46 -10.65
N LEU A 92 -26.18 2.82 -11.34
CA LEU A 92 -26.14 3.75 -12.46
C LEU A 92 -26.10 5.20 -11.99
N SER A 93 -26.75 5.50 -10.87
CA SER A 93 -26.84 6.84 -10.31
C SER A 93 -25.73 7.13 -9.30
N PHE A 94 -25.37 6.13 -8.49
CA PHE A 94 -24.40 6.23 -7.40
C PHE A 94 -23.31 5.17 -7.53
N CYS A 95 -22.06 5.54 -7.22
CA CYS A 95 -20.94 4.61 -7.22
C CYS A 95 -20.93 3.77 -5.94
N GLN A 96 -20.94 4.41 -4.76
CA GLN A 96 -20.85 3.74 -3.47
C GLN A 96 -22.17 3.80 -2.68
N THR A 97 -22.33 2.86 -1.75
CA THR A 97 -23.39 2.93 -0.72
C THR A 97 -22.90 3.64 0.54
N TYR A 98 -23.81 4.15 1.37
CA TYR A 98 -23.45 4.78 2.65
C TYR A 98 -22.56 3.90 3.54
N PRO A 99 -22.79 2.58 3.67
CA PRO A 99 -21.87 1.69 4.37
C PRO A 99 -20.49 1.58 3.72
N GLU A 100 -20.43 1.51 2.39
CA GLU A 100 -19.15 1.48 1.64
C GLU A 100 -18.36 2.78 1.85
N MET A 101 -19.03 3.93 1.79
CA MET A 101 -18.42 5.25 2.05
C MET A 101 -17.96 5.42 3.51
N ASN A 102 -18.61 4.73 4.44
CA ASN A 102 -18.29 4.76 5.87
C ASN A 102 -17.29 3.68 6.29
N GLN A 103 -16.78 2.88 5.34
CA GLN A 103 -15.84 1.84 5.66
C GLN A 103 -14.53 2.44 6.18
N SER A 104 -14.13 2.04 7.39
CA SER A 104 -12.88 2.51 8.00
C SER A 104 -11.65 1.97 7.25
N SER A 105 -10.68 2.83 6.95
CA SER A 105 -9.40 2.39 6.39
C SER A 105 -8.41 1.98 7.48
N SER A 106 -7.50 1.04 7.15
CA SER A 106 -6.41 0.61 8.03
C SER A 106 -5.10 1.39 7.80
N GLU A 107 -5.16 2.47 7.01
CA GLU A 107 -4.00 3.30 6.62
C GLU A 107 -3.31 3.94 7.82
N TRP A 108 -4.04 4.21 8.91
CA TRP A 108 -3.44 4.72 10.14
C TRP A 108 -2.30 3.82 10.66
N LYS A 109 -2.39 2.50 10.40
CA LYS A 109 -1.34 1.54 10.81
C LYS A 109 -0.06 1.76 10.03
N THR A 110 -0.15 2.02 8.73
CA THR A 110 1.03 2.27 7.89
C THR A 110 1.65 3.62 8.20
N VAL A 111 0.83 4.64 8.50
CA VAL A 111 1.29 5.95 8.96
C VAL A 111 2.07 5.81 10.28
N VAL A 112 1.48 5.15 11.29
CA VAL A 112 2.15 4.93 12.59
C VAL A 112 3.43 4.12 12.42
N ALA A 113 3.40 3.06 11.61
CA ALA A 113 4.59 2.26 11.32
C ALA A 113 5.71 3.09 10.67
N GLY A 114 5.37 3.93 9.68
CA GLY A 114 6.31 4.82 9.02
C GLY A 114 6.95 5.83 9.98
N VAL A 115 6.15 6.45 10.85
CA VAL A 115 6.65 7.39 11.86
C VAL A 115 7.62 6.71 12.82
N LEU A 116 7.24 5.55 13.38
CA LEU A 116 8.10 4.80 14.30
C LEU A 116 9.38 4.31 13.63
N TYR A 117 9.29 3.90 12.36
CA TYR A 117 10.44 3.50 11.56
C TYR A 117 11.44 4.65 11.38
N CYS A 118 10.96 5.84 11.01
CA CYS A 118 11.82 7.02 10.89
C CYS A 118 12.48 7.38 12.22
N ILE A 119 11.74 7.37 13.33
CA ILE A 119 12.30 7.63 14.67
C ILE A 119 13.36 6.58 15.03
N GLY A 120 13.09 5.30 14.78
CA GLY A 120 14.04 4.22 15.02
C GLY A 120 15.32 4.36 14.20
N LEU A 121 15.21 4.71 12.92
CA LEU A 121 16.38 4.99 12.07
C LEU A 121 17.17 6.20 12.55
N THR A 122 16.52 7.30 12.91
CA THR A 122 17.20 8.48 13.45
C THR A 122 17.93 8.15 14.77
N GLY A 123 17.29 7.39 15.66
CA GLY A 123 17.93 6.91 16.89
C GLY A 123 19.17 6.05 16.62
N LEU A 124 19.10 5.16 15.63
CA LEU A 124 20.25 4.34 15.22
C LEU A 124 21.42 5.20 14.70
N VAL A 125 21.12 6.23 13.91
CA VAL A 125 22.12 7.20 13.42
C VAL A 125 22.77 7.94 14.58
N ILE A 126 21.98 8.39 15.57
CA ILE A 126 22.50 9.07 16.76
C ILE A 126 23.42 8.15 17.56
N ILE A 127 23.01 6.89 17.79
CA ILE A 127 23.86 5.91 18.49
C ILE A 127 25.19 5.75 17.76
N TRP A 128 25.16 5.57 16.43
CA TRP A 128 26.37 5.48 15.62
C TRP A 128 27.24 6.75 15.72
N GLN A 129 26.64 7.94 15.67
CA GLN A 129 27.35 9.22 15.84
C GLN A 129 27.99 9.34 17.22
N THR A 130 27.31 8.90 18.29
CA THR A 130 27.86 8.93 19.65
C THR A 130 28.99 7.92 19.86
N ALA A 131 28.93 6.77 19.18
CA ALA A 131 29.92 5.71 19.32
C ALA A 131 31.23 5.99 18.55
N TYR A 132 31.14 6.60 17.37
CA TYR A 132 32.28 6.70 16.46
C TYR A 132 32.72 8.13 16.12
N VAL A 133 31.86 9.12 16.27
CA VAL A 133 32.14 10.50 15.82
C VAL A 133 32.31 11.47 16.99
N SER A 134 31.49 11.33 18.03
CA SER A 134 31.47 12.28 19.15
C SER A 134 32.57 11.94 20.17
N PRO A 135 33.50 12.88 20.47
CA PRO A 135 34.47 12.68 21.53
C PRO A 135 33.79 12.70 22.91
N PRO A 136 34.41 12.09 23.94
CA PRO A 136 33.86 12.09 25.30
C PRO A 136 33.68 13.53 25.80
N ALA A 137 32.50 13.82 26.34
CA ALA A 137 32.17 15.13 26.87
C ALA A 137 33.06 15.42 28.09
N HIS A 138 34.07 16.29 27.92
CA HIS A 138 34.81 16.82 29.05
C HIS A 138 33.95 17.89 29.73
N ILE A 139 33.39 17.56 30.89
CA ILE A 139 32.63 18.49 31.74
C ILE A 139 33.56 18.91 32.90
N PRO A 140 34.11 20.13 32.91
CA PRO A 140 35.11 20.55 33.89
C PRO A 140 34.61 20.52 35.35
N SER A 141 33.30 20.60 35.59
CA SER A 141 32.70 20.70 36.93
C SER A 141 32.34 19.37 37.59
N LEU A 142 32.59 18.23 36.93
CA LEU A 142 32.18 16.89 37.40
C LEU A 142 33.35 15.89 37.39
N SER A 143 34.57 16.38 37.55
CA SER A 143 35.72 15.51 37.86
C SER A 143 35.58 15.01 39.31
N PRO A 144 35.47 13.69 39.55
CA PRO A 144 35.58 13.17 40.90
C PRO A 144 36.99 13.50 41.42
N ALA A 145 37.05 14.22 42.53
CA ALA A 145 38.28 14.49 43.26
C ALA A 145 38.84 13.18 43.83
N THR A 146 39.54 12.42 43.00
CA THR A 146 40.37 11.31 43.43
C THR A 146 41.70 11.49 42.74
N ASP A 147 42.62 12.16 43.44
CA ASP A 147 44.08 11.95 43.36
C ASP A 147 44.76 12.87 44.39
N SER A 148 44.85 12.40 45.63
CA SER A 148 45.84 12.86 46.62
C SER A 148 46.04 11.81 47.72
N PHE A 149 46.95 10.87 47.48
CA PHE A 149 47.74 10.15 48.48
C PHE A 149 49.10 9.78 47.90
#